data_AF-A0A391NSF4-F1
#
_entry.id   AF-A0A391NSF4-F1
#
_cell.length_a   1.000
_cell.length_b   1.000
_cell.length_c   1.000
_cell.angle_alpha   90.00
_cell.angle_beta   90.00
_cell.angle_gamma   90.00
#
_symmetry.space_group_name_H-M   'P 1'
#
loop_
_entity.id
_entity.type
_entity.pdbx_description
1 polymer ?
#
loop_
_entity_poly.entity_id
_entity_poly.type
_entity_poly.pdbx_seq_one_letter_code
_entity_poly.pdbx_strand_id
1 'polypeptide(L)'
;MKFIHQREHLNEDDIVVIECSQTCNIRLMNDANFRSFKNGGRHTYHGGAFDKFPAKIVVPSTGFWNITIDTVTRRPISVTRKPNLSHSIRVIRRSPSRL
;
A
#
# COMPACT_ATOMS: atom_id res chain seq x y z
N MET A 1 12.87 -1.77 7.27
CA MET A 1 11.62 -2.55 7.06
C MET A 1 11.59 -3.05 5.63
N LYS A 2 11.04 -4.25 5.39
CA LYS A 2 10.92 -4.80 4.03
C LYS A 2 9.45 -4.73 3.61
N PHE A 3 9.18 -4.00 2.54
CA PHE A 3 7.84 -3.79 2.00
C PHE A 3 7.92 -3.72 0.47
N ILE A 4 6.81 -4.02 -0.19
CA ILE A 4 6.59 -3.64 -1.59
C ILE A 4 6.16 -2.17 -1.62
N HIS A 5 6.60 -1.42 -2.62
CA HIS A 5 6.29 -0.01 -2.79
C HIS A 5 5.99 0.31 -4.25
N GLN A 6 4.90 1.05 -4.47
CA GLN A 6 4.56 1.66 -5.74
C GLN A 6 4.14 3.11 -5.49
N ARG A 7 4.68 4.05 -6.27
CA ARG A 7 4.23 5.44 -6.29
C ARG A 7 3.42 5.67 -7.56
N GLU A 8 2.23 6.23 -7.41
CA GLU A 8 1.27 6.41 -8.51
C GLU A 8 0.58 7.77 -8.35
N HIS A 9 0.25 8.42 -9.47
CA HIS A 9 -0.65 9.56 -9.40
C HIS A 9 -2.11 9.09 -9.43
N LEU A 10 -2.87 9.43 -8.40
CA LEU A 10 -4.26 9.03 -8.24
C LEU A 10 -5.14 10.26 -8.17
N ASN A 11 -6.35 10.15 -8.72
CA ASN A 11 -7.37 11.16 -8.58
C ASN A 11 -8.19 10.90 -7.32
N GLU A 12 -8.81 11.94 -6.79
CA GLU A 12 -9.86 11.80 -5.79
C GLU A 12 -10.91 10.80 -6.26
N ASP A 13 -11.40 9.98 -5.33
CA ASP A 13 -12.34 8.88 -5.53
C ASP A 13 -11.84 7.69 -6.37
N ASP A 14 -10.62 7.71 -6.92
CA ASP A 14 -10.01 6.49 -7.45
C ASP A 14 -9.98 5.41 -6.37
N ILE A 15 -10.11 4.15 -6.77
CA ILE A 15 -10.10 3.02 -5.84
C ILE A 15 -8.86 2.19 -6.09
N VAL A 16 -7.98 2.12 -5.10
CA VAL A 16 -6.86 1.18 -5.09
C VAL A 16 -7.38 -0.17 -4.60
N VAL A 17 -7.32 -1.16 -5.48
CA VAL A 17 -7.72 -2.55 -5.23
C VAL A 17 -6.45 -3.39 -5.08
N ILE A 18 -6.25 -3.98 -3.90
CA ILE A 18 -5.09 -4.81 -3.60
C ILE A 18 -5.53 -6.24 -3.33
N GLU A 19 -4.85 -7.20 -3.96
CA GLU A 19 -4.91 -8.63 -3.62
C GLU A 19 -3.63 -9.04 -2.89
N CYS A 20 -3.74 -9.92 -1.90
CA CYS A 20 -2.59 -10.51 -1.23
C CYS A 20 -2.87 -11.97 -0.82
N SER A 21 -1.85 -12.82 -0.89
CA SER A 21 -1.96 -14.24 -0.51
C SER A 21 -2.01 -14.51 1.01
N GLN A 22 -1.84 -13.46 1.82
CA GLN A 22 -1.81 -13.55 3.29
C GLN A 22 -2.11 -12.18 3.91
N THR A 23 -2.38 -12.18 5.22
CA THR A 23 -2.56 -10.95 5.99
C THR A 23 -1.38 -10.00 5.80
N CYS A 24 -1.68 -8.76 5.43
CA CYS A 24 -0.68 -7.72 5.19
C CYS A 24 -1.17 -6.37 5.70
N ASN A 25 -0.22 -5.51 6.05
CA ASN A 25 -0.49 -4.09 6.24
C ASN A 25 -0.43 -3.42 4.87
N ILE A 26 -1.46 -2.66 4.55
CA ILE A 26 -1.51 -1.81 3.36
C ILE A 26 -1.59 -0.37 3.83
N ARG A 27 -0.68 0.47 3.32
CA ARG A 27 -0.70 1.91 3.61
C ARG A 27 -0.65 2.70 2.32
N LEU A 28 -1.59 3.62 2.18
CA LEU A 28 -1.63 4.66 1.17
C LEU A 28 -1.22 5.99 1.82
N MET A 29 -0.15 6.60 1.33
CA MET A 29 0.49 7.78 1.93
C MET A 29 0.86 8.82 0.88
N ASN A 30 0.74 10.11 1.18
CA ASN A 30 1.40 11.13 0.37
C ASN A 30 2.93 11.06 0.53
N ASP A 31 3.67 11.83 -0.27
CA ASP A 31 5.15 11.79 -0.26
C ASP A 31 5.77 12.16 1.09
N ALA A 32 5.18 13.15 1.80
CA ALA A 32 5.67 13.57 3.11
C ALA A 32 5.54 12.45 4.16
N ASN A 33 4.38 11.81 4.22
CA ASN A 33 4.11 10.68 5.11
C ASN A 33 4.95 9.46 4.76
N PHE A 34 5.14 9.16 3.46
CA PHE A 34 5.99 8.06 3.04
C PHE A 34 7.46 8.28 3.44
N ARG A 35 7.97 9.51 3.30
CA ARG A 35 9.33 9.85 3.76
C ARG A 35 9.47 9.62 5.27
N SER A 36 8.50 10.07 6.06
CA SER A 36 8.50 9.82 7.51
C SER A 36 8.41 8.33 7.84
N PHE A 37 7.54 7.57 7.18
CA PHE A 37 7.41 6.11 7.33
C PHE A 37 8.74 5.39 7.07
N LYS A 38 9.41 5.71 5.96
CA LYS A 38 10.69 5.11 5.57
C LYS A 38 11.78 5.34 6.61
N ASN A 39 11.75 6.50 7.27
CA ASN A 39 12.69 6.90 8.30
C ASN A 39 12.28 6.45 9.72
N GLY A 40 11.19 5.69 9.87
CA GLY A 40 10.67 5.27 11.18
C GLY A 40 10.03 6.41 12.00
N GLY A 41 9.75 7.55 11.37
CA GLY A 41 9.09 8.69 11.99
C GLY A 41 7.57 8.55 12.03
N ARG A 42 6.93 9.48 12.75
CA ARG A 42 5.48 9.60 12.82
C ARG A 42 4.91 9.97 11.45
N HIS A 43 3.89 9.25 11.02
CA HIS A 43 3.22 9.44 9.73
C HIS A 43 1.76 9.04 9.84
N THR A 44 0.93 9.54 8.93
CA THR A 44 -0.46 9.11 8.75
C THR A 44 -0.61 8.37 7.43
N TYR A 45 -1.63 7.52 7.34
CA TYR A 45 -1.91 6.73 6.15
C TYR A 45 -3.38 6.34 6.08
N HIS A 46 -3.85 6.03 4.87
CA HIS A 46 -5.13 5.37 4.64
C HIS A 46 -4.88 3.88 4.43
N GLY A 47 -5.65 3.02 5.12
CA GLY A 47 -5.46 1.57 5.11
C GLY A 47 -5.33 1.00 6.52
N GLY A 48 -4.54 -0.07 6.68
CA GLY A 48 -4.45 -0.83 7.91
C GLY A 48 -4.02 -2.27 7.66
N ALA A 49 -4.27 -3.13 8.64
CA ALA A 49 -4.08 -4.57 8.50
C ALA A 49 -5.31 -5.19 7.82
N PHE A 50 -5.10 -5.89 6.71
CA PHE A 50 -6.14 -6.60 5.97
C PHE A 50 -5.86 -8.09 5.98
N ASP A 51 -6.88 -8.89 6.26
CA ASP A 51 -6.88 -10.36 6.23
C ASP A 51 -7.88 -10.94 5.22
N LYS A 52 -8.70 -10.09 4.59
CA LYS A 52 -9.64 -10.42 3.53
C LYS A 52 -9.35 -9.58 2.29
N PHE A 53 -9.36 -10.23 1.13
CA PHE A 53 -9.02 -9.60 -0.16
C PHE A 53 -10.11 -9.86 -1.22
N PRO A 54 -10.30 -8.93 -2.18
CA PRO A 54 -9.51 -7.72 -2.39
C PRO A 54 -9.76 -6.63 -1.34
N ALA A 55 -8.68 -6.01 -0.86
CA ALA A 55 -8.75 -4.78 -0.08
C ALA A 55 -9.00 -3.59 -1.02
N LYS A 56 -9.91 -2.70 -0.64
CA LYS A 56 -10.26 -1.51 -1.43
C LYS A 56 -10.04 -0.28 -0.58
N ILE A 57 -9.21 0.63 -1.07
CA ILE A 57 -8.91 1.91 -0.42
C ILE A 57 -9.31 3.02 -1.38
N VAL A 58 -10.22 3.88 -0.95
CA VAL A 58 -10.63 5.08 -1.68
C VAL A 58 -9.55 6.15 -1.50
N VAL A 59 -9.16 6.77 -2.61
CA VAL A 59 -8.19 7.86 -2.63
C VAL A 59 -8.86 9.13 -2.14
N PRO A 60 -8.37 9.73 -1.03
CA PRO A 60 -9.08 10.84 -0.37
C PRO A 60 -8.91 12.18 -1.08
N SER A 61 -7.90 12.32 -1.94
CA SER A 61 -7.65 13.54 -2.70
C SER A 61 -6.73 13.27 -3.89
N THR A 62 -6.83 14.10 -4.93
CA THR A 62 -5.95 14.01 -6.10
C THR A 62 -4.50 14.31 -5.75
N GLY A 63 -3.56 13.50 -6.26
CA GLY A 63 -2.13 13.74 -6.13
C GLY A 63 -1.27 12.48 -6.25
N PHE A 64 0.01 12.61 -5.91
CA PHE A 64 0.91 11.46 -5.82
C PHE A 64 0.75 10.73 -4.50
N TRP A 65 0.53 9.42 -4.61
CA TRP A 65 0.36 8.52 -3.49
C TRP A 65 1.37 7.38 -3.56
N ASN A 66 1.84 6.98 -2.39
CA ASN A 66 2.75 5.86 -2.15
C ASN A 66 1.94 4.73 -1.52
N ILE A 67 1.84 3.63 -2.24
CA ILE A 67 1.20 2.39 -1.81
C ILE A 67 2.30 1.48 -1.27
N THR A 68 2.15 1.03 -0.03
CA THR A 68 3.06 0.05 0.57
C THR A 68 2.29 -1.18 1.03
N ILE A 69 2.91 -2.34 0.83
CA ILE A 69 2.39 -3.63 1.29
C ILE A 69 3.50 -4.33 2.07
N ASP A 70 3.26 -4.64 3.33
CA ASP A 70 4.16 -5.47 4.14
C ASP A 70 3.40 -6.58 4.84
N THR A 71 4.02 -7.74 4.90
CA THR A 71 3.47 -8.88 5.62
C THR A 71 3.77 -8.75 7.10
N VAL A 72 2.75 -8.96 7.93
CA VAL A 72 2.94 -9.17 9.37
C VAL A 72 3.52 -10.57 9.55
N THR A 73 4.84 -10.70 9.46
CA THR A 73 5.50 -11.99 9.73
C THR A 73 5.68 -12.15 11.23
N ARG A 74 4.93 -13.09 11.82
CA ARG A 74 5.05 -13.49 13.24
C ARG A 74 6.22 -14.44 13.51
N ARG A 75 6.94 -14.89 12.48
CA ARG A 75 8.07 -15.81 12.58
C ARG A 75 9.35 -15.13 12.13
N PRO A 76 10.51 -15.42 12.76
CA PRO A 76 11.81 -15.02 12.22
C PRO A 76 11.91 -15.52 10.77
N ILE A 77 11.94 -14.60 9.82
CA ILE A 77 12.22 -14.96 8.43
C ILE A 77 13.70 -15.34 8.40
N SER A 78 14.01 -16.61 8.13
CA SER A 78 15.39 -16.99 7.82
C SER A 78 15.93 -16.07 6.73
N VAL A 79 17.14 -15.53 6.92
CA VAL A 79 17.83 -14.60 5.99
C VAL A 79 17.88 -15.11 4.54
N THR A 80 17.75 -16.42 4.33
CA THR A 80 17.74 -17.07 3.01
C THR A 80 16.34 -17.31 2.40
N ARG A 81 15.25 -17.24 3.17
CA ARG A 81 13.90 -17.53 2.64
C ARG A 81 13.15 -16.23 2.37
N LYS A 82 13.11 -15.79 1.10
CA LYS A 82 12.17 -14.74 0.68
C LYS A 82 10.74 -15.24 0.93
N PRO A 83 9.90 -14.52 1.69
CA PRO A 83 8.49 -14.88 1.79
C PRO A 83 7.89 -14.79 0.38
N ASN A 84 7.29 -15.87 -0.10
CA ASN A 84 6.51 -15.86 -1.33
C ASN A 84 5.18 -15.15 -1.03
N LEU A 85 5.20 -13.82 -1.10
CA LEU A 85 3.99 -13.01 -1.07
C LEU A 85 3.51 -12.78 -2.51
N SER A 86 2.45 -13.48 -2.91
CA SER A 86 1.72 -13.10 -4.12
C SER A 86 0.85 -11.89 -3.81
N HIS A 87 0.92 -10.88 -4.65
CA HIS A 87 0.13 -9.66 -4.51
C HIS A 87 -0.15 -9.04 -5.88
N SER A 88 -1.23 -8.27 -5.98
CA SER A 88 -1.50 -7.41 -7.14
C SER A 88 -2.07 -6.08 -6.69
N ILE A 89 -1.73 -5.02 -7.42
CA ILE A 89 -2.25 -3.66 -7.21
C ILE A 89 -2.97 -3.26 -8.50
N ARG A 90 -4.23 -2.85 -8.37
CA ARG A 90 -5.06 -2.38 -9.48
C ARG A 90 -5.71 -1.07 -9.10
N VAL A 91 -5.75 -0.11 -10.01
CA VAL A 91 -6.44 1.16 -9.80
C VAL A 91 -7.70 1.18 -10.64
N ILE A 92 -8.85 1.34 -9.99
CA ILE A 92 -10.11 1.65 -10.68
C ILE A 92 -10.22 3.17 -10.74
N ARG A 93 -10.05 3.74 -11.93
CA ARG A 93 -10.17 5.18 -12.16
C ARG A 93 -11.65 5.57 -12.13
N ARG A 94 -12.05 6.46 -11.23
CA ARG A 94 -13.42 7.00 -11.17
C ARG A 94 -13.58 8.28 -12.00
N SER A 95 -12.48 8.99 -12.21
CA SER A 95 -12.41 10.19 -13.03
C SER A 95 -11.41 10.00 -14.18
N PRO A 96 -11.68 10.55 -15.39
CA PRO A 96 -10.69 10.55 -16.47
C PRO A 96 -9.43 11.28 -16.00
N SER A 97 -8.26 10.66 -16.19
CA SER A 97 -6.96 11.23 -15.84
C SER A 97 -6.76 12.54 -16.60
N ARG A 98 -6.54 13.65 -15.86
CA ARG A 98 -6.21 14.98 -16.40
C ARG A 98 -4.71 15.28 -16.38
N LEU A 99 -3.88 14.24 -16.49
CA LEU A 99 -2.42 14.34 -16.54
C LEU A 99 -1.91 14.00 -17.93
#